data_AF-A0A161XEP2-F1
#
_entry.id   AF-A0A161XEP2-F1
#
_cell.length_a   1.000
_cell.length_b   1.000
_cell.length_c   1.000
_cell.angle_alpha   90.00
_cell.angle_beta   90.00
_cell.angle_gamma   90.00
#
_symmetry.space_group_name_H-M   'P 1'
#
loop_
_entity.id
_entity.type
_entity.pdbx_description
1 polymer ?
#
loop_
_entity_poly.entity_id
_entity_poly.type
_entity_poly.pdbx_seq_one_letter_code
_entity_poly.pdbx_strand_id
1 'polypeptide(L)'
;MTNEDTVPHDAVLVVMSGGKRVSTNTVRVAPNSSRTVSVINHSGRYSFRLKTNGERANTTVKLPVVEGDRRSFTRYTITKTGKITTMNYHED
;
A
#
# COMPACT_ATOMS: atom_id res chain seq x y z
N MET A 1 -1.99 6.23 -0.57
CA MET A 1 -1.64 6.43 0.85
C MET A 1 -2.06 7.83 1.25
N THR A 2 -2.73 8.02 2.39
CA THR A 2 -3.02 9.35 2.95
C THR A 2 -2.43 9.43 4.36
N ASN A 3 -1.73 10.52 4.69
CA ASN A 3 -1.15 10.73 6.02
C ASN A 3 -1.94 11.80 6.79
N GLU A 4 -2.58 11.42 7.89
CA GLU A 4 -3.30 12.33 8.78
C GLU A 4 -2.41 12.82 9.96
N ASP A 5 -1.19 12.31 10.10
CA ASP A 5 -0.25 12.77 11.13
C ASP A 5 0.18 14.22 10.87
N THR A 6 0.54 14.92 11.94
CA THR A 6 1.00 16.32 11.90
C THR A 6 2.49 16.47 11.54
N VAL A 7 3.24 15.36 11.45
CA VAL A 7 4.68 15.36 11.16
C VAL A 7 4.98 14.49 9.93
N PRO A 8 5.82 14.96 8.98
CA PRO A 8 6.25 14.13 7.86
C PRO A 8 7.07 12.92 8.32
N HIS A 9 6.85 11.77 7.69
CA HIS A 9 7.63 10.56 7.97
C HIS A 9 7.81 9.69 6.73
N ASP A 10 8.73 8.74 6.82
CA ASP A 10 8.99 7.79 5.74
C ASP A 10 8.10 6.57 5.88
N ALA A 11 7.45 6.22 4.78
CA ALA A 11 6.57 5.09 4.65
C ALA A 11 7.20 4.08 3.71
N VAL A 12 7.51 2.88 4.24
CA VAL A 12 8.12 1.81 3.45
C VAL A 12 7.06 0.82 3.03
N LEU A 13 6.80 0.72 1.74
CA LEU A 13 5.91 -0.24 1.12
C LEU A 13 6.73 -1.42 0.55
N VAL A 14 6.53 -2.61 1.12
CA VAL A 14 7.14 -3.85 0.63
C VAL A 14 6.08 -4.71 -0.04
N VAL A 15 6.38 -5.19 -1.25
CA VAL A 15 5.51 -6.09 -2.00
C VAL A 15 6.13 -7.47 -2.08
N MET A 16 5.34 -8.48 -1.71
CA MET A 16 5.72 -9.87 -1.72
C MET A 16 4.82 -10.64 -2.70
N SER A 17 5.39 -11.55 -3.50
CA SER A 17 4.67 -12.51 -4.34
C SER A 17 5.26 -13.91 -4.13
N GLY A 18 4.43 -14.93 -3.89
CA GLY A 18 4.90 -16.29 -3.63
C GLY A 18 5.95 -16.40 -2.51
N GLY A 19 5.86 -15.54 -1.49
CA GLY A 19 6.83 -15.47 -0.39
C GLY A 19 8.14 -14.74 -0.70
N LYS A 20 8.38 -14.32 -1.94
CA LYS A 20 9.56 -13.53 -2.35
C LYS A 20 9.23 -12.05 -2.41
N ARG A 21 10.20 -11.20 -2.04
CA ARG A 21 10.10 -9.75 -2.17
C ARG A 21 10.29 -9.38 -3.64
N VAL A 22 9.29 -8.73 -4.23
CA VAL A 22 9.32 -8.31 -5.65
C VAL A 22 9.48 -6.80 -5.82
N SER A 23 9.12 -6.00 -4.81
CA SER A 23 9.34 -4.56 -4.84
C SER A 23 9.48 -3.98 -3.44
N THR A 24 10.19 -2.86 -3.33
CA THR A 24 10.27 -2.04 -2.12
C THR A 24 10.32 -0.59 -2.53
N ASN A 25 9.37 0.20 -2.02
CA ASN A 25 9.28 1.63 -2.27
C ASN A 25 9.27 2.36 -0.94
N THR A 26 10.16 3.33 -0.79
CA THR A 26 10.17 4.25 0.36
C THR A 26 9.64 5.59 -0.12
N VAL A 27 8.62 6.10 0.55
CA VAL A 27 7.99 7.37 0.20
C VAL A 27 7.91 8.25 1.44
N ARG A 28 8.42 9.47 1.32
CA ARG A 28 8.22 10.54 2.32
C ARG A 28 6.79 11.05 2.19
N VAL A 29 5.98 10.91 3.23
CA VAL A 29 4.61 11.44 3.29
C VAL A 29 4.54 12.65 4.21
N ALA A 30 4.05 13.77 3.68
CA ALA A 30 3.82 15.00 4.45
C ALA A 30 2.43 14.95 5.15
N PRO A 31 2.19 15.79 6.17
CA PRO A 31 0.88 15.94 6.80
C PRO A 31 -0.22 16.25 5.78
N ASN A 32 -1.38 15.61 5.92
CA ASN A 32 -2.55 15.73 5.03
C ASN A 32 -2.26 15.46 3.55
N SER A 33 -1.14 14.82 3.22
CA SER A 33 -0.78 14.51 1.84
C SER A 33 -1.31 13.13 1.43
N SER A 34 -1.52 12.97 0.12
CA SER A 34 -1.73 11.66 -0.47
C SER A 34 -0.68 11.33 -1.52
N ARG A 35 -0.26 10.06 -1.55
CA ARG A 35 0.69 9.52 -2.53
C ARG A 35 0.18 8.22 -3.10
N THR A 36 0.19 8.15 -4.43
CA THR A 36 -0.08 6.91 -5.18
C THR A 36 1.25 6.25 -5.50
N VAL A 37 1.35 4.95 -5.25
CA VAL A 37 2.52 4.15 -5.60
C VAL A 37 2.03 3.02 -6.48
N SER A 38 2.43 3.04 -7.76
CA SER A 38 2.17 1.95 -8.70
C SER A 38 3.30 0.95 -8.58
N VAL A 39 3.00 -0.30 -8.23
CA VAL A 39 4.04 -1.27 -7.85
C VAL A 39 4.08 -2.52 -8.73
N ILE A 40 2.98 -2.86 -9.42
CA ILE A 40 2.83 -4.15 -10.09
C ILE A 40 1.91 -3.97 -11.30
N ASN A 41 2.23 -4.64 -12.42
CA ASN A 41 1.42 -4.67 -13.64
C ASN A 41 1.11 -6.09 -14.14
N HIS A 42 1.23 -7.11 -13.29
CA HIS A 42 0.98 -8.52 -13.61
C HIS A 42 0.04 -9.17 -12.58
N SER A 43 -0.74 -10.14 -13.02
CA SER A 43 -1.67 -10.90 -12.18
C SER A 43 -0.94 -11.74 -11.13
N GLY A 44 -1.60 -11.99 -10.00
CA GLY A 44 -1.00 -12.78 -8.92
C GLY A 44 -1.54 -12.44 -7.54
N ARG A 45 -1.06 -13.19 -6.54
CA ARG A 45 -1.34 -12.92 -5.13
C ARG A 45 -0.17 -12.14 -4.54
N TYR A 46 -0.49 -10.98 -3.98
CA TYR A 46 0.50 -10.06 -3.45
C TYR A 46 0.20 -9.74 -1.99
N SER A 47 1.25 -9.70 -1.17
CA SER A 47 1.17 -9.16 0.18
C SER A 47 1.91 -7.83 0.22
N PHE A 48 1.24 -6.82 0.72
CA PHE A 48 1.75 -5.47 0.87
C PHE A 48 1.96 -5.20 2.35
N ARG A 49 3.16 -4.74 2.71
CA ARG A 49 3.50 -4.36 4.09
C ARG A 49 3.87 -2.89 4.11
N LEU A 50 3.18 -2.12 4.95
CA LEU A 50 3.50 -0.73 5.23
C LEU A 50 4.13 -0.61 6.61
N LYS A 51 5.24 0.11 6.72
CA LYS A 51 5.87 0.45 8.00
C LYS A 51 6.05 1.97 8.11
N THR A 52 5.61 2.55 9.22
CA THR A 52 5.76 3.98 9.54
C THR A 52 6.05 4.11 11.04
N ASN A 53 7.03 4.92 11.46
CA ASN A 53 7.30 5.27 12.88
C ASN A 53 7.26 4.11 13.92
N GLY A 54 7.61 2.88 13.51
CA GLY A 54 7.56 1.68 14.36
C GLY A 54 6.32 0.81 14.17
N GLU A 55 5.21 1.40 13.74
CA GLU A 55 3.95 0.73 13.40
C GLU A 55 4.02 -0.03 12.06
N ARG A 56 3.20 -1.07 11.95
CA ARG A 56 3.15 -1.93 10.76
C ARG A 56 1.72 -2.30 10.40
N ALA A 57 1.40 -2.22 9.12
CA ALA A 57 0.22 -2.86 8.55
C ALA A 57 0.62 -3.86 7.47
N ASN A 58 -0.14 -4.94 7.37
CA ASN A 58 0.00 -5.93 6.34
C ASN A 58 -1.38 -6.18 5.73
N THR A 59 -1.45 -6.19 4.41
CA THR A 59 -2.64 -6.68 3.70
C THR A 59 -2.21 -7.63 2.60
N THR A 60 -3.11 -8.52 2.22
CA THR A 60 -2.90 -9.41 1.08
C THR A 60 -4.02 -9.17 0.10
N VAL A 61 -3.66 -8.93 -1.16
CA VAL A 61 -4.59 -8.74 -2.25
C VAL A 61 -4.31 -9.78 -3.31
N LYS A 62 -5.38 -10.39 -3.81
CA LYS A 62 -5.31 -11.20 -5.02
C LYS A 62 -5.68 -10.29 -6.17
N LEU A 63 -4.69 -9.93 -6.99
CA LEU A 63 -4.98 -9.29 -8.27
C LEU A 63 -5.60 -10.36 -9.15
N PRO A 64 -6.83 -10.16 -9.67
CA PRO A 64 -7.48 -11.16 -10.51
C PRO A 64 -6.58 -11.51 -11.69
N VAL A 65 -6.59 -12.79 -12.05
CA VAL A 65 -6.00 -13.27 -13.30
C VAL A 65 -6.85 -12.67 -14.41
N VAL A 66 -6.21 -11.96 -15.33
CA VAL A 66 -6.82 -11.06 -16.29
C VAL A 66 -8.01 -11.70 -17.02
N GLU A 67 -9.21 -11.15 -16.79
CA GLU A 67 -10.24 -10.99 -17.80
C GLU A 67 -10.72 -9.53 -17.70
N GLY A 68 -10.22 -8.67 -18.60
CA GLY A 68 -10.58 -7.25 -18.72
C GLY A 68 -9.60 -6.23 -18.10
N ASP A 69 -9.86 -4.94 -18.36
CA ASP A 69 -9.11 -3.74 -17.90
C ASP A 69 -9.32 -3.41 -16.40
N ARG A 70 -9.58 -4.43 -15.57
CA ARG A 70 -9.87 -4.23 -14.15
C ARG A 70 -8.66 -3.71 -13.38
N ARG A 71 -8.81 -2.53 -12.78
CA ARG A 71 -7.79 -1.93 -11.92
C ARG A 71 -8.10 -2.26 -10.47
N SER A 72 -7.12 -2.83 -9.77
CA SER A 72 -7.24 -3.10 -8.34
C SER A 72 -6.41 -2.10 -7.55
N PHE A 73 -6.99 -1.60 -6.46
CA PHE A 73 -6.38 -0.58 -5.64
C PHE A 73 -6.34 -1.02 -4.19
N THR A 74 -5.22 -0.71 -3.53
CA THR A 74 -5.07 -0.81 -2.08
C THR A 74 -4.81 0.58 -1.53
N ARG A 75 -5.72 1.06 -0.68
CA ARG A 75 -5.57 2.33 0.03
C ARG A 75 -5.09 2.06 1.45
N TYR A 76 -3.97 2.68 1.79
CA TYR A 76 -3.50 2.81 3.17
C TYR A 76 -3.78 4.21 3.68
N THR A 77 -4.35 4.31 4.89
CA THR A 77 -4.49 5.58 5.61
C THR A 77 -3.74 5.48 6.92
N ILE A 78 -2.84 6.43 7.17
CA ILE A 78 -2.13 6.57 8.43
C ILE A 78 -2.89 7.62 9.22
N THR A 79 -3.57 7.19 10.28
CA THR A 79 -4.37 8.07 11.15
C THR A 79 -3.47 8.84 12.11
N LYS A 80 -3.98 9.94 12.68
CA LYS A 80 -3.26 10.82 13.63
C LYS A 80 -2.56 10.14 14.81
N THR A 81 -2.97 8.93 15.18
CA THR A 81 -2.36 8.14 16.26
C THR A 81 -1.22 7.24 15.78
N GLY A 82 -0.81 7.36 14.51
CA GLY A 82 0.11 6.45 13.83
C GLY A 82 -0.53 5.12 13.41
N LYS A 83 -1.79 4.84 13.78
CA LYS A 83 -2.48 3.61 13.38
C LYS A 83 -2.72 3.61 11.88
N ILE A 84 -2.40 2.49 11.23
CA ILE A 84 -2.57 2.29 9.80
C ILE A 84 -3.88 1.53 9.55
N THR A 85 -4.75 2.05 8.69
CA THR A 85 -5.93 1.35 8.17
C THR A 85 -5.72 1.00 6.70
N THR A 86 -6.35 -0.09 6.26
CA THR A 86 -6.19 -0.60 4.89
C THR A 86 -7.54 -0.94 4.29
N MET A 87 -7.76 -0.52 3.04
CA MET A 87 -8.93 -0.85 2.24
C MET A 87 -8.51 -1.33 0.86
N ASN A 88 -9.23 -2.32 0.32
CA ASN A 88 -9.04 -2.83 -1.03
C ASN A 88 -10.31 -2.61 -1.84
N TYR A 89 -10.18 -2.18 -3.09
CA TYR A 89 -11.30 -2.02 -4.00
C TYR A 89 -10.86 -2.27 -5.46
N HIS A 90 -11.84 -2.49 -6.33
CA HIS A 90 -11.64 -2.75 -7.75
C HIS A 90 -12.48 -1.76 -8.55
N GLU A 91 -11.93 -1.25 -9.65
CA GLU A 91 -12.66 -0.49 -10.68
C GLU A 91 -12.87 -1.42 -11.89
N ASP A 92 -14.12 -1.48 -12.35
CA ASP A 92 -14.57 -2.21 -13.55
C ASP A 92 -14.53 -1.31 -14.79
#